data_AF-A0A9D2F6I2-F1
#
_entry.id   AF-A0A9D2F6I2-F1
#
_cell.length_a   1.000
_cell.length_b   1.000
_cell.length_c   1.000
_cell.angle_alpha   90.00
_cell.angle_beta   90.00
_cell.angle_gamma   90.00
#
_symmetry.space_group_name_H-M   'P 1'
#
loop_
_entity.id
_entity.type
_entity.pdbx_description
1 polymer ?
#
loop_
_entity_poly.entity_id
_entity_poly.type
_entity_poly.pdbx_seq_one_letter_code
_entity_poly.pdbx_strand_id
1 'polypeptide(L)' 'MKKRLRKKKIYKKYIQDIFKGYESMLENPELKELEFSYLKETTVLKRDENQQIRFRTFDQE' A
#
# COMPACT_ATOMS: atom_id res chain seq x y z
N MET A 1 -17.37 4.13 21.29
CA MET A 1 -17.74 4.30 19.86
C MET A 1 -16.68 4.99 18.98
N LYS A 2 -16.06 6.10 19.41
CA LYS A 2 -15.13 6.91 18.59
C LYS A 2 -13.88 6.16 18.08
N LYS A 3 -13.34 5.20 18.84
CA LYS A 3 -12.14 4.42 18.46
C LYS A 3 -12.34 3.56 17.20
N ARG A 4 -13.48 2.86 17.09
CA ARG A 4 -13.81 2.02 15.92
C ARG A 4 -13.92 2.83 14.62
N LEU A 5 -14.60 3.99 14.70
CA LEU A 5 -14.74 4.91 13.58
C LEU A 5 -13.38 5.48 13.13
N ARG A 6 -12.50 5.82 14.09
CA ARG A 6 -11.15 6.29 13.79
C ARG A 6 -10.32 5.20 13.10
N LYS A 7 -10.34 3.96 13.58
CA LYS A 7 -9.64 2.83 12.91
C LYS A 7 -10.11 2.63 11.48
N LYS A 8 -11.43 2.63 11.23
CA LYS A 8 -12.02 2.52 9.89
C LYS A 8 -11.57 3.67 8.97
N LYS A 9 -11.52 4.91 9.48
CA LYS A 9 -11.05 6.07 8.71
C LYS A 9 -9.57 5.94 8.31
N ILE A 10 -8.71 5.50 9.24
CA ILE A 10 -7.29 5.30 8.96
C ILE A 10 -7.08 4.15 7.98
N TYR A 11 -7.80 3.03 8.12
CA TYR A 11 -7.74 1.93 7.17
C TYR A 11 -8.18 2.37 5.76
N LYS A 12 -9.27 3.15 5.65
CA LYS A 12 -9.69 3.71 4.36
C LYS A 12 -8.60 4.58 3.75
N LYS A 13 -7.91 5.40 4.56
CA LYS A 13 -6.80 6.21 4.10
C LYS A 13 -5.62 5.35 3.63
N TYR A 14 -5.26 4.31 4.39
CA TYR A 14 -4.22 3.35 4.02
C TYR A 14 -4.47 2.72 2.65
N ILE A 15 -5.70 2.24 2.40
CA ILE A 15 -6.08 1.70 1.08
C ILE A 15 -5.98 2.78 -0.01
N GLN A 16 -6.44 4.01 0.26
CA GLN A 16 -6.32 5.11 -0.70
C GLN A 16 -4.86 5.44 -1.02
N ASP A 17 -3.98 5.42 -0.02
CA ASP A 17 -2.55 5.71 -0.19
C ASP A 17 -1.88 4.62 -1.04
N ILE A 18 -2.24 3.34 -0.86
CA ILE A 18 -1.77 2.23 -1.71
C ILE A 18 -2.14 2.46 -3.18
N PHE A 19 -3.41 2.78 -3.47
CA PHE A 19 -3.84 3.00 -4.86
C PHE A 19 -3.18 4.21 -5.50
N LYS A 20 -2.98 5.30 -4.74
CA LYS A 20 -2.23 6.46 -5.23
C LYS A 20 -0.76 6.13 -5.51
N GLY A 21 -0.14 5.31 -4.67
CA GLY A 21 1.20 4.79 -4.89
C GLY A 21 1.28 3.97 -6.19
N TYR A 22 0.28 3.11 -6.41
CA TYR A 22 0.16 2.36 -7.66
C TYR A 22 0.02 3.27 -8.90
N GLU A 23 -0.85 4.28 -8.85
CA GLU A 23 -0.97 5.28 -9.92
C GLU A 23 0.36 6.00 -10.18
N SER A 24 1.05 6.41 -9.12
CA SER A 24 2.36 7.07 -9.22
C SER A 24 3.43 6.15 -9.84
N MET A 25 3.38 4.85 -9.54
CA MET A 25 4.25 3.85 -10.18
C MET A 25 3.90 3.65 -11.65
N LEU A 26 2.63 3.71 -12.05
CA LEU A 26 2.24 3.64 -13.46
C LEU A 26 2.80 4.85 -14.25
N GLU A 27 2.73 6.04 -13.66
CA GLU A 27 3.24 7.27 -14.27
C GLU A 27 4.78 7.32 -14.32
N ASN A 28 5.46 6.79 -13.29
CA ASN A 28 6.91 6.86 -13.15
C ASN A 28 7.54 5.45 -13.11
N PRO A 29 8.08 4.96 -14.25
CA PRO A 29 8.74 3.65 -14.34
C PRO A 29 9.98 3.48 -13.45
N GLU A 30 10.57 4.58 -12.98
CA GLU A 30 11.73 4.57 -12.07
C GLU A 30 11.38 4.14 -10.64
N LEU A 31 10.10 4.26 -10.25
CA LEU A 31 9.62 3.77 -8.97
C LEU A 31 9.51 2.25 -9.01
N LYS A 32 10.50 1.58 -8.40
CA LYS A 32 10.59 0.12 -8.35
C LYS A 32 9.83 -0.50 -7.17
N GLU A 33 9.74 0.22 -6.06
CA GLU A 33 9.19 -0.30 -4.80
C GLU A 33 8.56 0.82 -3.97
N LEU A 34 7.40 0.54 -3.39
CA LEU A 34 6.69 1.39 -2.43
C LEU A 34 6.15 0.54 -1.29
N GLU A 35 6.21 1.05 -0.07
CA GLU A 35 5.75 0.34 1.12
C GLU A 35 4.68 1.14 1.86
N PHE A 36 3.63 0.45 2.29
CA PHE A 36 2.53 1.01 3.04
C PHE A 36 2.29 0.15 4.28
N SER A 37 2.13 0.76 5.44
CA SER A 37 1.87 0.03 6.69
C SER A 37 0.61 0.52 7.40
N TYR A 38 -0.12 -0.42 7.99
CA TYR A 38 -1.28 -0.16 8.83
C TYR A 38 -1.37 -1.20 9.96
N LEU A 39 -1.26 -0.71 11.21
CA LEU A 39 -1.23 -1.57 12.41
C LEU A 39 -0.13 -2.62 12.31
N LYS A 40 -0.49 -3.87 12.04
CA LYS A 40 0.42 -5.01 11.88
C LYS A 40 0.48 -5.48 10.42
N GLU A 41 -0.18 -4.81 9.49
CA GLU A 41 -0.13 -5.18 8.07
C GLU A 41 0.83 -4.25 7.32
N THR A 42 1.69 -4.82 6.49
CA THR A 42 2.52 -4.08 5.55
C THR A 42 2.24 -4.56 4.13
N THR A 43 1.83 -3.64 3.25
CA THR A 43 1.68 -3.88 1.81
C THR A 43 2.83 -3.26 1.05
N VAL A 44 3.52 -4.11 0.29
CA VAL A 44 4.60 -3.74 -0.61
C VAL A 44 4.10 -3.79 -2.04
N LEU A 45 4.32 -2.70 -2.75
CA LEU A 45 4.09 -2.50 -4.17
C LEU A 45 5.45 -2.59 -4.86
N LYS A 46 5.69 -3.63 -5.67
CA LYS A 46 7.01 -3.88 -6.27
C LYS A 46 6.89 -4.26 -7.75
N ARG A 47 7.78 -3.73 -8.58
CA ARG A 47 7.93 -4.16 -9.97
C ARG A 47 8.72 -5.47 -10.03
N ASP A 48 8.15 -6.47 -10.68
CA ASP A 48 8.85 -7.73 -10.96
C ASP A 48 9.79 -7.61 -12.17
N GLU A 49 10.46 -8.71 -12.52
CA GLU A 49 11.42 -8.78 -13.62
C GLU A 49 10.79 -8.46 -14.99
N ASN A 50 9.47 -8.65 -15.12
CA ASN A 50 8.70 -8.30 -16.31
C ASN A 50 8.13 -6.88 -16.25
N GLN A 51 8.63 -6.05 -15.32
CA GLN A 51 8.14 -4.70 -15.00
C GLN A 51 6.67 -4.63 -14.57
N GLN A 52 6.06 -5.76 -14.21
CA GLN A 52 4.68 -5.79 -13.73
C GLN A 52 4.65 -5.40 -12.26
N ILE A 53 3.70 -4.54 -11.90
CA ILE A 53 3.52 -4.09 -10.52
C ILE A 53 2.75 -5.18 -9.76
N ARG A 54 3.36 -5.72 -8.70
CA ARG A 54 2.76 -6.71 -7.80
C ARG A 54 2.51 -6.11 -6.43
N PHE A 55 1.40 -6.52 -5.84
CA PHE A 55 1.01 -6.20 -4.47
C PHE A 55 1.30 -7.42 -3.60
N ARG A 56 2.03 -7.24 -2.50
CA ARG A 56 2.22 -8.27 -1.48
C ARG A 56 1.93 -7.69 -0.11
N THR A 57 1.00 -8.29 0.61
CA THR A 57 0.68 -7.91 1.98
C THR A 57 1.17 -8.98 2.93
N PHE A 58 1.86 -8.55 3.99
CA PHE A 58 2.40 -9.40 5.03
C PHE A 58 1.89 -8.90 6.38
N ASP A 59 1.59 -9.83 7.29
CA ASP A 59 1.43 -9.51 8.70
C ASP A 59 2.82 -9.42 9.36
N GLN A 60 3.06 -8.34 10.09
CA GLN A 60 4.13 -8.20 11.05
C GLN A 60 3.73 -8.96 12.32
N GLU A 61 4.39 -10.10 12.55
CA GLU A 61 4.26 -10.91 13.77
C GLU A 61 4.49 -10.06 15.04
#